data_AF-A0A6N7X3G1-F1
#
_entry.id   AF-A0A6N7X3G1-F1
#
_cell.length_a   1.000
_cell.length_b   1.000
_cell.length_c   1.000
_cell.angle_alpha   90.00
_cell.angle_beta   90.00
_cell.angle_gamma   90.00
#
_symmetry.space_group_name_H-M   'P 1'
#
loop_
_entity.id
_entity.type
_entity.pdbx_description
1 polymer ?
#
loop_
_entity_poly.entity_id
_entity_poly.type
_entity_poly.pdbx_seq_one_letter_code
_entity_poly.pdbx_strand_id
1 'polypeptide(L)'
;MIYADFEYYRDVFHGTKIKEQAEFEGLAVKATADLDRLTFGRIDPEAPISEAVKNAMCAIAETRKAYESGEAGIASASIGKKSVTYANANKQTYEKDSYKAAYPFLVNTGLLYRGFYPGESR
;
A
#
# COMPACT_ATOMS: atom_id res chain seq x y z
N MET A 1 -13.61 1.52 -5.23
CA MET A 1 -14.24 0.30 -4.66
C MET A 1 -13.27 -0.32 -3.67
N ILE A 2 -13.73 -0.78 -2.50
CA ILE A 2 -12.87 -1.49 -1.56
C ILE A 2 -12.61 -2.90 -2.15
N TYR A 3 -11.34 -3.26 -2.32
CA TYR A 3 -10.93 -4.52 -2.96
C TYR A 3 -10.96 -5.73 -2.03
N ALA A 4 -10.77 -5.52 -0.73
CA ALA A 4 -10.72 -6.55 0.29
C ALA A 4 -11.57 -6.14 1.50
N ASP A 5 -12.39 -7.06 1.99
CA ASP A 5 -13.15 -6.92 3.23
C ASP A 5 -12.31 -7.30 4.46
N PHE A 6 -12.86 -7.05 5.66
CA PHE A 6 -12.17 -7.32 6.91
C PHE A 6 -11.99 -8.83 7.17
N GLU A 7 -12.88 -9.68 6.68
CA GLU A 7 -12.74 -11.13 6.81
C GLU A 7 -11.54 -11.62 6.00
N TYR A 8 -11.39 -11.14 4.75
CA TYR A 8 -10.21 -11.41 3.94
C TYR A 8 -8.93 -10.93 4.62
N TYR A 9 -8.94 -9.71 5.19
CA TYR A 9 -7.78 -9.18 5.92
C TYR A 9 -7.35 -10.08 7.10
N ARG A 10 -8.31 -10.59 7.88
CA ARG A 10 -8.04 -11.40 9.08
C ARG A 10 -7.71 -12.85 8.73
N ASP A 11 -8.50 -13.46 7.86
CA ASP A 11 -8.54 -14.91 7.67
C ASP A 11 -7.70 -15.39 6.48
N VAL A 12 -7.44 -14.52 5.49
CA VAL A 12 -6.64 -14.85 4.29
C VAL A 12 -5.30 -14.12 4.28
N PHE A 13 -5.32 -12.81 4.50
CA PHE A 13 -4.10 -11.99 4.56
C PHE A 13 -3.37 -12.15 5.90
N HIS A 14 -4.05 -12.64 6.94
CA HIS A 14 -3.51 -12.82 8.29
C HIS A 14 -2.91 -11.54 8.89
N GLY A 15 -3.56 -10.41 8.63
CA GLY A 15 -3.14 -9.12 9.19
C GLY A 15 -3.37 -9.04 10.69
N THR A 16 -2.49 -8.32 11.39
CA THR A 16 -2.48 -8.26 12.86
C THR A 16 -2.50 -6.85 13.42
N LYS A 17 -2.26 -5.83 12.60
CA LYS A 17 -2.16 -4.44 13.05
C LYS A 17 -3.51 -3.75 13.22
N ILE A 18 -4.52 -4.14 12.45
CA ILE A 18 -5.86 -3.55 12.49
C ILE A 18 -6.81 -4.54 13.16
N LYS A 19 -7.34 -4.19 14.33
CA LYS A 19 -8.16 -5.12 15.13
C LYS A 19 -9.66 -4.89 14.97
N GLU A 20 -10.05 -3.67 14.61
CA GLU A 20 -11.45 -3.27 14.53
C GLU A 20 -11.89 -3.13 13.07
N GLN A 21 -13.06 -3.68 12.74
CA GLN A 21 -13.62 -3.62 11.38
C GLN A 21 -13.85 -2.18 10.91
N ALA A 22 -14.43 -1.32 11.75
CA ALA A 22 -14.69 0.08 11.39
C ALA A 22 -13.39 0.85 11.08
N GLU A 23 -12.30 0.53 11.79
CA GLU A 23 -10.99 1.10 11.52
C GLU A 23 -10.43 0.57 10.21
N PHE A 24 -10.55 -0.73 9.97
CA PHE A 24 -10.16 -1.34 8.70
C PHE A 24 -10.89 -0.71 7.52
N GLU A 25 -12.20 -0.54 7.59
CA GLU A 25 -13.00 0.07 6.51
C GLU A 25 -12.54 1.50 6.20
N GLY A 26 -12.29 2.32 7.23
CA GLY A 26 -11.77 3.67 7.07
C GLY A 26 -10.38 3.73 6.44
N LEU A 27 -9.51 2.78 6.79
CA LEU A 27 -8.18 2.64 6.21
C LEU A 27 -8.22 2.07 4.79
N ALA A 28 -9.09 1.11 4.54
CA ALA A 28 -9.24 0.42 3.26
C ALA A 28 -9.68 1.38 2.16
N VAL A 29 -10.57 2.34 2.45
CA VAL A 29 -10.94 3.41 1.50
C VAL A 29 -9.71 4.21 1.06
N LYS A 30 -8.87 4.61 2.02
CA LYS A 30 -7.65 5.38 1.73
C LYS A 30 -6.62 4.52 0.99
N ALA A 31 -6.47 3.26 1.41
CA ALA A 31 -5.54 2.30 0.82
C ALA A 31 -5.91 1.95 -0.64
N THR A 32 -7.20 1.82 -0.95
CA THR A 32 -7.69 1.69 -2.32
C THR A 32 -7.25 2.88 -3.18
N ALA A 33 -7.44 4.11 -2.71
CA ALA A 33 -7.04 5.30 -3.47
C ALA A 33 -5.51 5.36 -3.71
N ASP A 34 -4.71 4.94 -2.72
CA ASP A 34 -3.26 4.82 -2.87
C ASP A 34 -2.91 3.73 -3.90
N LEU A 35 -3.57 2.59 -3.86
CA LEU A 35 -3.36 1.47 -4.77
C LEU A 35 -3.76 1.81 -6.23
N ASP A 36 -4.88 2.49 -6.42
CA ASP A 36 -5.32 3.01 -7.72
C ASP A 36 -4.27 3.95 -8.32
N ARG A 37 -3.70 4.83 -7.48
CA ARG A 37 -2.62 5.72 -7.88
C ARG A 37 -1.35 4.95 -8.28
N LEU A 38 -0.97 3.92 -7.51
CA LEU A 38 0.21 3.09 -7.81
C LEU A 38 0.06 2.26 -9.09
N THR A 39 -1.15 1.81 -9.38
CA THR A 39 -1.48 1.02 -10.57
C THR A 39 -1.92 1.88 -11.75
N PHE A 40 -1.95 3.21 -11.60
CA PHE A 40 -2.43 4.15 -12.62
C PHE A 40 -3.87 3.85 -13.08
N GLY A 41 -4.72 3.36 -12.18
CA GLY A 41 -6.11 2.99 -12.47
C GLY A 41 -6.25 1.80 -13.41
N ARG A 42 -5.24 0.94 -13.51
CA ARG A 42 -5.26 -0.28 -14.35
C ARG A 42 -6.01 -1.45 -13.73
N ILE A 43 -6.51 -1.29 -12.51
CA ILE A 43 -7.32 -2.33 -11.86
C ILE A 43 -8.72 -2.26 -12.47
N ASP A 44 -9.09 -3.29 -13.23
CA ASP A 44 -10.44 -3.40 -13.77
C ASP A 44 -11.46 -3.65 -12.65
N PRO A 45 -12.42 -2.75 -12.41
CA PRO A 45 -13.45 -2.94 -11.39
C PRO A 45 -14.52 -3.96 -11.80
N GLU A 46 -14.62 -4.25 -13.10
CA GLU A 46 -15.59 -5.21 -13.66
C GLU A 46 -15.05 -6.64 -13.71
N ALA A 47 -13.74 -6.81 -13.53
CA ALA A 47 -13.09 -8.12 -13.48
C ALA A 47 -13.03 -8.67 -12.05
N PRO A 48 -12.97 -10.00 -11.87
CA PRO A 48 -12.72 -10.59 -10.56
C PRO A 48 -11.39 -10.07 -10.01
N ILE A 49 -11.47 -9.37 -8.87
CA ILE A 49 -10.30 -8.78 -8.22
C ILE A 49 -9.37 -9.89 -7.74
N SER A 50 -8.16 -9.94 -8.31
CA SER A 50 -7.14 -10.92 -7.96
C SER A 50 -6.72 -10.81 -6.48
N GLU A 51 -6.34 -11.95 -5.89
CA GLU A 51 -5.81 -12.00 -4.52
C GLU A 51 -4.59 -11.09 -4.33
N ALA A 52 -3.78 -10.91 -5.39
CA ALA A 52 -2.66 -9.98 -5.39
C ALA A 52 -3.07 -8.53 -5.11
N VAL A 53 -4.17 -8.06 -5.71
CA VAL A 53 -4.72 -6.71 -5.48
C VAL A 53 -5.27 -6.58 -4.07
N LYS A 54 -5.96 -7.62 -3.59
CA LYS A 54 -6.49 -7.67 -2.21
C LYS A 54 -5.36 -7.59 -1.19
N ASN A 55 -4.33 -8.42 -1.33
CA ASN A 55 -3.17 -8.44 -0.45
C ASN A 55 -2.39 -7.13 -0.48
N ALA A 56 -2.22 -6.51 -1.65
CA ALA A 56 -1.58 -5.21 -1.78
C ALA A 56 -2.34 -4.11 -1.04
N MET A 57 -3.67 -4.10 -1.12
CA MET A 57 -4.50 -3.13 -0.40
C MET A 57 -4.38 -3.33 1.12
N CYS A 58 -4.46 -4.58 1.60
CA CYS A 58 -4.27 -4.89 3.02
C CYS A 58 -2.90 -4.42 3.54
N ALA A 59 -1.83 -4.63 2.78
CA ALA A 59 -0.49 -4.19 3.15
C ALA A 59 -0.35 -2.66 3.22
N ILE A 60 -0.99 -1.92 2.30
CA ILE A 60 -1.06 -0.45 2.37
C ILE A 60 -1.88 0.01 3.58
N ALA A 61 -3.00 -0.65 3.88
CA ALA A 61 -3.82 -0.32 5.05
C ALA A 61 -3.03 -0.46 6.37
N GLU A 62 -2.26 -1.54 6.53
CA GLU A 62 -1.38 -1.73 7.70
C GLU A 62 -0.25 -0.71 7.76
N THR A 63 0.32 -0.36 6.60
CA THR A 63 1.32 0.72 6.52
C THR A 63 0.69 2.00 7.06
N ARG A 64 -0.49 2.37 6.57
CA ARG A 64 -1.19 3.58 7.01
C ARG A 64 -1.54 3.56 8.50
N LYS A 65 -1.97 2.42 9.04
CA LYS A 65 -2.18 2.26 10.48
C LYS A 65 -0.91 2.52 11.29
N ALA A 66 0.24 2.05 10.83
CA ALA A 66 1.53 2.28 11.48
C ALA A 66 1.95 3.77 11.46
N TYR A 67 1.57 4.52 10.43
CA TYR A 67 1.78 5.97 10.38
C TYR A 67 0.80 6.73 11.28
N GLU A 68 -0.47 6.35 11.33
CA GLU A 68 -1.46 6.94 12.23
C GLU A 68 -1.12 6.67 13.71
N SER A 69 -0.52 5.52 14.01
CA SER A 69 -0.10 5.13 15.37
C SER A 69 1.28 5.67 15.75
N GLY A 70 1.99 6.35 14.83
CA GLY A 70 3.34 6.90 15.06
C GLY A 70 4.48 5.86 15.05
N GLU A 71 4.18 4.57 14.91
CA GLU A 71 5.16 3.47 14.83
C GLU A 71 6.08 3.62 13.61
N ALA A 72 5.58 4.17 12.50
CA ALA A 72 6.38 4.45 11.32
C ALA A 72 7.52 5.46 11.59
N GLY A 73 7.32 6.39 12.54
CA GLY A 73 8.33 7.36 12.96
C GLY A 73 9.47 6.74 13.78
N ILE A 74 9.19 5.68 14.54
CA ILE A 74 10.18 4.98 15.37
C ILE A 74 11.16 4.19 14.49
N ALA A 75 10.68 3.57 13.41
CA ALA A 75 11.54 2.91 12.42
C ALA A 75 12.41 3.92 11.63
N SER A 76 11.84 5.09 11.28
CA SER A 76 12.58 6.15 10.57
C SER A 76 13.60 6.88 11.43
N ALA A 77 13.53 6.77 12.76
CA ALA A 77 14.57 7.28 13.67
C ALA A 77 15.87 6.44 13.62
N SER A 78 15.78 5.17 13.21
CA SER A 78 16.93 4.25 13.15
C SER A 78 17.66 4.26 11.80
N ILE A 79 17.03 4.74 10.72
CA ILE A 79 17.63 4.77 9.38
C ILE A 79 17.91 6.22 8.97
N GLY A 80 19.04 6.74 9.44
CA GLY A 80 19.77 7.83 8.80
C GLY A 80 19.12 9.22 8.89
N LYS A 81 19.72 10.06 9.73
CA LYS A 81 19.60 11.53 9.73
C LYS A 81 19.27 12.10 8.35
N LYS A 82 18.01 12.48 8.13
CA LYS A 82 17.66 13.42 7.06
C LYS A 82 16.59 14.38 7.53
N SER A 83 17.05 15.37 8.30
CA SER A 83 16.41 16.68 8.39
C SER A 83 16.24 17.21 6.96
N VAL A 84 15.01 17.46 6.49
CA VAL A 84 14.46 18.77 6.03
C VAL A 84 12.96 18.61 5.70
N THR A 85 12.13 19.59 6.09
CA THR A 85 10.73 19.84 5.65
C THR A 85 9.62 18.98 6.28
N TYR A 86 9.19 19.38 7.48
CA TYR A 86 8.34 18.63 8.43
C TYR A 86 6.92 18.20 7.98
N ALA A 87 6.38 18.68 6.86
CA ALA A 87 5.07 18.20 6.36
C ALA A 87 5.19 17.35 5.08
N ASN A 88 6.07 17.74 4.16
CA ASN A 88 6.27 17.01 2.89
C ASN A 88 7.16 15.77 3.04
N ALA A 89 8.07 15.74 4.01
CA ALA A 89 8.93 14.59 4.24
C ALA A 89 8.12 13.36 4.67
N ASN A 90 7.14 13.52 5.56
CA ASN A 90 6.29 12.42 6.03
C ASN A 90 5.44 11.85 4.89
N LYS A 91 4.86 12.72 4.05
CA LYS A 91 4.10 12.32 2.86
C LYS A 91 4.96 11.53 1.86
N GLN A 92 6.16 12.02 1.53
CA GLN A 92 7.03 11.33 0.59
C GLN A 92 7.53 9.98 1.13
N THR A 93 7.78 9.87 2.44
CA THR A 93 8.16 8.60 3.08
C THR A 93 6.98 7.62 3.06
N TYR A 94 5.78 8.07 3.41
CA TYR A 94 4.55 7.25 3.34
C TYR A 94 4.30 6.70 1.94
N GLU A 95 4.43 7.53 0.90
CA GLU A 95 4.22 7.10 -0.48
C GLU A 95 5.22 6.01 -0.90
N LYS A 96 6.48 6.14 -0.48
CA LYS A 96 7.53 5.13 -0.73
C LYS A 96 7.27 3.84 0.01
N ASP A 97 6.88 3.92 1.29
CA ASP A 97 6.66 2.72 2.09
C ASP A 97 5.36 2.00 1.69
N SER A 98 4.33 2.75 1.29
CA SER A 98 3.13 2.17 0.65
C SER A 98 3.46 1.44 -0.65
N TYR A 99 4.33 2.01 -1.50
CA TYR A 99 4.80 1.32 -2.71
C TYR A 99 5.57 0.05 -2.37
N LYS A 100 6.50 0.09 -1.40
CA LYS A 100 7.25 -1.10 -0.96
C LYS A 100 6.34 -2.19 -0.40
N ALA A 101 5.29 -1.82 0.35
CA ALA A 101 4.33 -2.75 0.90
C ALA A 101 3.50 -3.46 -0.19
N ALA A 102 3.09 -2.71 -1.23
CA ALA A 102 2.31 -3.25 -2.35
C ALA A 102 3.15 -4.01 -3.38
N TYR A 103 4.41 -3.63 -3.57
CA TYR A 103 5.33 -4.18 -4.57
C TYR A 103 5.40 -5.72 -4.63
N PRO A 104 5.63 -6.47 -3.52
CA PRO A 104 5.78 -7.93 -3.58
C PRO A 104 4.53 -8.64 -4.11
N PHE A 105 3.35 -8.05 -3.94
CA PHE A 105 2.09 -8.63 -4.41
C PHE A 105 1.82 -8.28 -5.88
N LEU A 106 2.22 -7.10 -6.34
CA LEU A 106 1.87 -6.59 -7.67
C LEU A 106 3.00 -6.70 -8.70
N VAL A 107 4.23 -7.04 -8.30
CA VAL A 107 5.40 -7.06 -9.20
C VAL A 107 5.17 -7.95 -10.43
N ASN A 108 4.46 -9.07 -10.27
CA ASN A 108 4.22 -10.06 -11.33
C ASN A 108 2.86 -9.94 -12.01
N THR A 109 2.02 -8.98 -11.62
CA THR A 109 0.67 -8.82 -12.19
C THR A 109 0.63 -7.93 -13.42
N GLY A 110 1.71 -7.18 -13.70
CA GLY A 110 1.74 -6.19 -14.78
C GLY A 110 0.98 -4.88 -14.46
N LEU A 111 0.38 -4.78 -13.27
CA LEU A 111 -0.36 -3.59 -12.84
C LEU A 111 0.57 -2.41 -12.50
N LEU A 112 1.76 -2.69 -11.95
CA LEU A 112 2.75 -1.66 -11.65
C LEU A 112 3.45 -1.15 -12.92
N TYR A 113 3.86 0.11 -12.88
CA TYR A 113 4.72 0.67 -13.91
C TYR A 113 6.12 0.03 -13.83
N ARG A 114 6.45 -0.80 -14.81
CA ARG A 114 7.76 -1.49 -14.92
C ARG A 114 8.88 -0.64 -15.53
N GLY A 115 8.61 0.63 -15.83
CA GLY A 115 9.55 1.46 -16.59
C GLY A 115 9.60 1.05 -18.06
N PHE A 116 9.82 2.04 -18.92
CA PHE A 116 10.51 1.81 -20.17
C PHE A 116 11.97 2.16 -19.92
N TYR A 117 12.87 1.19 -20.03
CA TYR A 117 14.30 1.47 -20.09
C TYR A 117 14.61 1.79 -21.56
N PRO A 118 14.88 3.05 -21.92
CA PRO A 118 15.33 3.37 -23.27
C PRO A 118 16.66 2.64 -23.52
N GLY A 119 16.60 1.53 -24.26
CA GLY A 119 17.78 0.71 -24.63
C GLY A 119 17.61 -0.81 -24.53
N GLU A 120 16.49 -1.33 -24.00
CA GLU A 120 16.30 -2.79 -23.93
C GLU A 120 15.59 -3.31 -25.19
N SER A 121 16.38 -3.77 -26.16
CA SER A 121 15.93 -4.45 -27.38
C SER A 121 15.28 -5.79 -27.01
N ARG A 122 14.08 -6.05 -27.53
CA ARG A 122 13.42 -7.36 -27.46
C ARG A 122 14.14 -8.41 -28.30
#